data_AF-A0A7V5P853-F1
#
_entry.id   AF-A0A7V5P853-F1
#
_cell.length_a   1.000
_cell.length_b   1.000
_cell.length_c   1.000
_cell.angle_alpha   90.00
_cell.angle_beta   90.00
_cell.angle_gamma   90.00
#
_symmetry.space_group_name_H-M   'P 1'
#
loop_
_entity.id
_entity.type
_entity.pdbx_description
1 polymer ?
#
loop_
_entity_poly.entity_id
_entity_poly.type
_entity_poly.pdbx_seq_one_letter_code
_entity_poly.pdbx_strand_id
1 'polypeptide(L)'
;MTLRSEILFPSKAIPALANLRGPEWQRLVAHVMSLPDMDEDKVAFCLMMVRLSECMKCDLGSYKASLGCASCARRAVNSAKLTDAALLKRYERARAEVHEYLRKREGKQEAA
;
A
#
# COMPACT_ATOMS: atom_id res chain seq x y z
N MET A 1 0.23 19.59 13.60
CA MET A 1 0.29 18.43 12.67
C MET A 1 -0.60 17.33 13.23
N THR A 2 -1.81 17.17 12.69
CA THR A 2 -2.76 16.16 13.19
C THR A 2 -2.33 14.78 12.72
N LEU A 3 -1.95 13.90 13.65
CA LEU A 3 -1.76 12.46 13.41
C LEU A 3 -3.11 11.85 13.01
N ARG A 4 -3.44 11.87 11.71
CA ARG A 4 -4.61 11.16 11.20
C ARG A 4 -4.22 9.70 10.99
N SER A 5 -4.77 8.84 11.83
CA SER A 5 -4.70 7.40 11.68
C SER A 5 -5.97 6.92 11.03
N GLU A 6 -5.81 6.20 9.92
CA GLU A 6 -6.89 5.56 9.19
C GLU A 6 -6.84 4.05 9.46
N ILE A 7 -7.99 3.40 9.35
CA ILE A 7 -8.13 1.95 9.59
C ILE A 7 -7.27 1.16 8.59
N LEU A 8 -7.16 1.66 7.35
CA LEU A 8 -6.32 1.09 6.30
C LEU A 8 -5.27 2.09 5.84
N PHE A 9 -4.21 1.57 5.20
CA PHE A 9 -3.14 2.39 4.67
C PHE A 9 -3.70 3.41 3.66
N PRO A 10 -3.51 4.73 3.88
CA PRO A 10 -4.07 5.74 3.00
C PRO A 10 -3.07 6.12 1.89
N SER A 11 -3.57 6.38 0.68
CA SER A 11 -2.76 6.77 -0.48
C SER A 11 -1.90 8.03 -0.22
N LYS A 12 -2.39 8.97 0.59
CA LYS A 12 -1.64 10.17 1.02
C LYS A 12 -0.36 9.87 1.80
N ALA A 13 -0.17 8.65 2.32
CA ALA A 13 1.03 8.24 3.02
C ALA A 13 2.13 7.71 2.08
N ILE A 14 1.83 7.47 0.80
CA ILE A 14 2.77 6.96 -0.22
C ILE A 14 4.01 7.86 -0.37
N PRO A 15 3.92 9.20 -0.40
CA PRO A 15 5.10 10.06 -0.56
C PRO A 15 6.15 9.89 0.53
N ALA A 16 5.73 9.51 1.74
CA ALA A 16 6.65 9.25 2.85
C ALA A 16 7.53 8.01 2.63
N LEU A 17 7.24 7.20 1.62
CA LEU A 17 7.94 5.96 1.30
C LEU A 17 8.98 6.12 0.19
N ALA A 18 8.99 7.24 -0.53
CA ALA A 18 9.79 7.40 -1.75
C ALA A 18 11.27 7.09 -1.53
N ASN A 19 11.89 7.66 -0.49
CA ASN A 19 13.35 7.63 -0.29
C ASN A 19 13.81 6.60 0.75
N LEU A 20 13.05 5.52 0.98
CA LEU A 20 13.37 4.56 2.06
C LEU A 20 14.33 3.44 1.65
N ARG A 21 14.39 3.12 0.36
CA ARG A 21 15.10 1.95 -0.18
C ARG A 21 15.80 2.29 -1.49
N GLY A 22 16.33 1.27 -2.16
CA GLY A 22 17.13 1.41 -3.37
C GLY A 22 16.33 1.91 -4.59
N PRO A 23 17.02 2.04 -5.73
CA PRO A 23 16.45 2.65 -6.94
C PRO A 23 15.21 1.93 -7.51
N GLU A 24 15.10 0.62 -7.31
CA GLU A 24 13.91 -0.14 -7.75
C GLU A 24 12.66 0.25 -6.96
N TRP A 25 12.79 0.36 -5.64
CA TRP A 25 11.70 0.82 -4.79
C TRP A 25 11.32 2.27 -5.10
N GLN A 26 12.30 3.16 -5.25
CA GLN A 26 12.08 4.56 -5.59
C GLN A 26 11.28 4.71 -6.89
N ARG A 27 11.65 3.93 -7.93
CA ARG A 27 10.92 3.91 -9.21
C ARG A 27 9.48 3.44 -9.05
N LEU A 28 9.24 2.39 -8.27
CA LEU A 28 7.89 1.89 -7.99
C LEU A 28 7.03 2.96 -7.30
N VAL A 29 7.56 3.58 -6.24
CA VAL A 29 6.81 4.59 -5.48
C VAL A 29 6.54 5.82 -6.35
N ALA A 30 7.53 6.28 -7.13
CA ALA A 30 7.36 7.40 -8.05
C ALA A 30 6.28 7.13 -9.11
N HIS A 31 6.27 5.93 -9.69
CA HIS A 31 5.24 5.50 -10.62
C HIS A 31 3.85 5.55 -9.97
N VAL A 32 3.67 4.91 -8.82
CA VAL A 32 2.39 4.87 -8.11
C VAL A 32 1.89 6.27 -7.71
N MET A 33 2.80 7.16 -7.33
CA MET A 33 2.48 8.55 -7.01
C MET A 33 1.95 9.35 -8.21
N SER A 34 2.38 9.01 -9.43
CA SER A 34 1.94 9.69 -10.65
C SER A 34 0.53 9.30 -11.10
N LEU A 35 0.01 8.19 -10.60
CA LEU A 35 -1.30 7.66 -10.98
C LEU A 35 -2.45 8.43 -10.30
N PRO A 36 -3.68 8.40 -10.85
CA PRO A 36 -4.89 8.85 -10.16
C PRO A 36 -5.18 8.07 -8.87
N ASP A 37 -6.03 8.59 -7.98
CA ASP A 37 -6.35 7.91 -6.70
C ASP A 37 -7.20 6.64 -6.86
N MET A 38 -8.02 6.56 -7.91
CA MET A 38 -8.86 5.41 -8.23
C MET A 38 -8.19 4.41 -9.17
N ASP A 39 -6.93 4.63 -9.51
CA ASP A 39 -6.19 3.75 -10.40
C ASP A 39 -5.92 2.39 -9.74
N GLU A 40 -6.15 1.32 -10.50
CA GLU A 40 -6.03 -0.07 -10.04
C GLU A 40 -4.63 -0.36 -9.47
N ASP A 41 -3.60 0.21 -10.08
CA ASP A 41 -2.20 -0.01 -9.71
C ASP A 41 -1.86 0.72 -8.40
N LYS A 42 -2.47 1.88 -8.17
CA LYS A 42 -2.35 2.57 -6.88
C LYS A 42 -3.13 1.84 -5.78
N VAL A 43 -4.31 1.34 -6.08
CA VAL A 43 -5.09 0.50 -5.14
C VAL A 43 -4.30 -0.76 -4.78
N ALA A 44 -3.66 -1.40 -5.76
CA ALA A 44 -2.80 -2.55 -5.54
C ALA A 44 -1.60 -2.25 -4.63
N PHE A 45 -0.97 -1.08 -4.80
CA PHE A 45 0.09 -0.63 -3.90
C PHE A 45 -0.41 -0.43 -2.47
N CYS A 46 -1.58 0.21 -2.31
CA CYS A 46 -2.22 0.37 -1.01
C CYS A 46 -2.52 -0.99 -0.35
N LEU A 47 -3.04 -1.96 -1.12
CA LEU A 47 -3.30 -3.33 -0.64
C LEU A 47 -1.99 -4.02 -0.19
N MET A 48 -0.91 -3.89 -0.95
CA MET A 48 0.41 -4.39 -0.56
C MET A 48 0.84 -3.78 0.79
N MET A 49 0.68 -2.46 0.96
CA MET A 49 1.08 -1.76 2.18
C MET A 49 0.21 -2.10 3.39
N VAL A 50 -1.10 -2.33 3.20
CA VAL A 50 -2.01 -2.85 4.25
C VAL A 50 -1.48 -4.17 4.82
N ARG A 51 -1.03 -5.07 3.93
CA ARG A 51 -0.50 -6.38 4.33
C ARG A 51 0.90 -6.25 4.94
N LEU A 52 1.77 -5.44 4.34
CA LEU A 52 3.15 -5.24 4.81
C LEU A 52 3.19 -4.57 6.20
N SER A 53 2.31 -3.61 6.45
CA SER A 53 2.23 -2.88 7.72
C SER A 53 1.33 -3.56 8.77
N GLU A 54 0.65 -4.65 8.36
CA GLU A 54 -0.37 -5.35 9.13
C GLU A 54 -1.47 -4.40 9.64
N CYS A 55 -1.99 -3.53 8.77
CA CYS A 55 -3.01 -2.54 9.14
C CYS A 55 -4.28 -3.20 9.71
N MET A 56 -4.61 -4.42 9.28
CA MET A 56 -5.76 -5.17 9.81
C MET A 56 -5.62 -5.56 11.29
N LYS A 57 -4.41 -5.48 11.86
CA LYS A 57 -4.15 -5.69 13.29
C LYS A 57 -3.99 -4.36 14.05
N CYS A 58 -4.26 -3.23 13.40
CA CYS A 58 -4.15 -1.91 13.99
C CYS A 58 -5.49 -1.54 14.64
N ASP A 59 -5.56 -1.66 15.96
CA ASP A 59 -6.67 -1.13 16.75
C ASP A 59 -6.42 0.35 17.13
N LEU A 60 -7.47 1.14 17.37
CA LEU A 60 -7.35 2.56 17.73
C LEU A 60 -6.57 2.80 19.04
N GLY A 61 -6.50 1.81 19.93
CA GLY A 61 -5.65 1.83 21.13
C GLY A 61 -4.22 1.32 20.90
N SER A 62 -3.88 0.88 19.69
CA SER A 62 -2.55 0.33 19.39
C SER A 62 -1.49 1.42 19.27
N TYR A 63 -0.27 1.10 19.71
CA TYR A 63 0.92 1.96 19.48
C TYR A 63 1.08 2.39 18.01
N LYS A 64 0.68 1.53 17.05
CA LYS A 64 0.67 1.85 15.62
C LYS A 64 -0.29 3.00 15.27
N ALA A 65 -1.47 3.06 15.88
CA ALA A 65 -2.44 4.13 15.67
C ALA A 65 -1.95 5.47 16.23
N SER A 66 -1.17 5.46 17.31
CA SER A 66 -0.58 6.69 17.86
C SER A 66 0.60 7.23 17.02
N LEU A 67 1.26 6.39 16.22
CA LEU A 67 2.41 6.79 15.39
C LEU A 67 2.05 7.53 14.09
N GLY A 68 0.81 7.36 13.62
CA GLY A 68 0.36 7.80 12.30
C GLY A 68 0.78 6.86 11.17
N CYS A 69 -0.09 6.71 10.17
CA CYS A 69 0.06 5.75 9.07
C CYS A 69 1.40 5.90 8.31
N ALA A 70 1.85 7.13 8.06
CA ALA A 70 3.13 7.39 7.38
C ALA A 70 4.33 6.86 8.17
N SER A 71 4.36 7.02 9.50
CA SER A 71 5.46 6.53 10.34
C SER A 71 5.41 5.01 10.48
N CYS A 72 4.21 4.43 10.63
CA CYS A 72 4.04 2.98 10.66
C CYS A 72 4.48 2.32 9.34
N ALA A 73 4.09 2.90 8.21
CA ALA A 73 4.44 2.39 6.89
C ALA A 73 5.95 2.51 6.61
N ARG A 74 6.58 3.64 6.96
CA ARG A 74 8.04 3.80 6.89
C ARG A 74 8.77 2.72 7.67
N ARG A 75 8.33 2.46 8.91
CA ARG A 75 8.90 1.41 9.75
C ARG A 75 8.73 0.03 9.11
N ALA A 76 7.54 -0.29 8.59
CA ALA A 76 7.28 -1.58 7.95
C ALA A 76 8.18 -1.83 6.74
N VAL A 77 8.38 -0.82 5.88
CA VAL A 77 9.27 -0.91 4.71
C VAL A 77 10.73 -1.04 5.15
N ASN A 78 11.19 -0.27 6.14
CA ASN A 78 12.56 -0.34 6.63
C ASN A 78 12.85 -1.66 7.37
N SER A 79 11.90 -2.19 8.14
CA SER A 79 12.08 -3.45 8.89
C SER A 79 11.83 -4.70 8.06
N ALA A 80 11.34 -4.56 6.82
CA ALA A 80 11.12 -5.69 5.94
C ALA A 80 12.46 -6.37 5.60
N LYS A 81 12.64 -7.63 5.99
CA LYS A 81 13.82 -8.45 5.65
C LYS A 81 13.82 -8.91 4.18
N LEU A 82 13.15 -8.17 3.31
CA LEU A 82 12.94 -8.49 1.90
C LEU A 82 13.86 -7.61 1.05
N THR A 83 14.31 -8.16 -0.07
CA THR A 83 14.95 -7.37 -1.13
C THR A 83 13.93 -6.49 -1.84
N ASP A 84 14.40 -5.46 -2.53
CA ASP A 84 13.52 -4.58 -3.31
C ASP A 84 12.78 -5.38 -4.39
N ALA A 85 13.47 -6.28 -5.11
CA ALA A 85 12.84 -7.23 -6.03
C ALA A 85 11.72 -8.08 -5.37
N ALA A 86 11.90 -8.52 -4.12
CA ALA A 86 10.86 -9.26 -3.41
C ALA A 86 9.66 -8.38 -3.00
N LEU A 87 9.88 -7.09 -2.72
CA LEU A 87 8.82 -6.12 -2.51
C LEU A 87 8.05 -5.84 -3.81
N LEU A 88 8.76 -5.66 -4.92
CA LEU A 88 8.16 -5.54 -6.25
C LEU A 88 7.30 -6.78 -6.59
N LYS A 89 7.78 -7.99 -6.30
CA LYS A 89 6.99 -9.22 -6.48
C LYS A 89 5.71 -9.24 -5.64
N ARG A 90 5.73 -8.66 -4.43
CA ARG A 90 4.52 -8.52 -3.59
C ARG A 90 3.55 -7.51 -4.17
N TYR A 91 4.06 -6.41 -4.73
CA TYR A 91 3.26 -5.44 -5.47
C TYR A 91 2.59 -6.09 -6.68
N GLU A 92 3.33 -6.79 -7.53
CA GLU A 92 2.78 -7.50 -8.70
C GLU A 92 1.68 -8.50 -8.32
N ARG A 93 1.88 -9.25 -7.22
CA ARG A 93 0.85 -10.15 -6.70
C ARG A 93 -0.41 -9.41 -6.27
N ALA A 94 -0.26 -8.27 -5.57
CA ALA A 94 -1.40 -7.45 -5.18
C ALA A 94 -2.12 -6.87 -6.41
N ARG A 95 -1.37 -6.50 -7.45
CA ARG A 95 -1.91 -5.99 -8.72
C ARG A 95 -2.75 -7.05 -9.43
N ALA A 96 -2.22 -8.26 -9.57
CA ALA A 96 -2.97 -9.39 -10.13
C ALA A 96 -4.28 -9.67 -9.38
N GLU A 97 -4.27 -9.60 -8.05
CA GLU A 97 -5.46 -9.80 -7.22
C GLU A 97 -6.51 -8.70 -7.42
N VAL A 98 -6.09 -7.44 -7.49
CA VAL A 98 -6.99 -6.31 -7.76
C VAL A 98 -7.64 -6.44 -9.13
N HIS A 99 -6.86 -6.71 -10.18
CA HIS A 99 -7.40 -6.93 -11.53
C HIS A 99 -8.33 -8.14 -11.59
N GLU A 100 -7.98 -9.25 -10.93
CA GLU A 100 -8.85 -10.43 -10.90
C GLU A 100 -10.19 -10.12 -10.21
N TYR A 101 -10.15 -9.36 -9.11
CA TYR A 101 -11.34 -8.93 -8.39
C TYR A 101 -12.21 -7.99 -9.23
N LEU A 102 -11.61 -7.00 -9.90
CA LEU A 102 -12.33 -6.07 -10.77
C LEU A 102 -12.98 -6.79 -11.95
N ARG A 103 -12.24 -7.65 -12.66
CA ARG A 103 -12.78 -8.49 -13.75
C ARG A 103 -13.95 -9.35 -13.30
N LYS A 104 -13.87 -9.94 -12.10
CA LYS A 104 -14.97 -10.73 -11.52
C LYS A 104 -16.18 -9.88 -11.14
N ARG A 105 -15.99 -8.59 -10.81
CA ARG A 105 -17.08 -7.67 -10.49
C ARG A 105 -17.77 -7.15 -11.73
N GLU A 106 -17.02 -6.81 -12.78
CA GLU A 106 -17.57 -6.37 -14.06
C GLU A 106 -18.48 -7.45 -14.65
N GLY A 107 -18.01 -8.70 -14.70
CA GLY A 107 -18.83 -9.83 -15.16
C GLY A 107 -20.01 -10.20 -14.25
N LYS A 108 -20.06 -9.69 -13.01
CA LYS A 108 -21.25 -9.80 -12.13
C LYS A 108 -22.20 -8.61 -12.27
N GLN A 109 -21.71 -7.45 -12.69
CA GLN A 109 -22.51 -6.25 -12.94
C GLN A 109 -23.26 -6.33 -14.28
N GLU A 110 -22.74 -7.06 -15.27
CA GLU A 110 -23.43 -7.31 -16.55
C GLU A 110 -24.47 -8.45 -16.48
N ALA A 111 -24.47 -9.23 -15.41
CA ALA A 111 -25.37 -10.38 -15.21
C ALA A 111 -26.55 -10.09 -14.25
N ALA A 112 -26.69 -8.84 -13.79
CA ALA A 112 -27.74 -8.37 -12.88
C ALA A 112 -28.56 -7.26 -13.54
#